data_AF-A0A4R4PD69-F1
#
_entry.id   AF-A0A4R4PD69-F1
#
_cell.length_a   1.000
_cell.length_b   1.000
_cell.length_c   1.000
_cell.angle_alpha   90.00
_cell.angle_beta   90.00
_cell.angle_gamma   90.00
#
_symmetry.space_group_name_H-M   'P 1'
#
loop_
_entity.id
_entity.type
_entity.pdbx_description
1 polymer ?
#
loop_
_entity_poly.entity_id
_entity_poly.type
_entity_poly.pdbx_seq_one_letter_code
_entity_poly.pdbx_strand_id
1 'polypeptide(L)'
;MIRSVVLDIGETLTCDDRYWAAWADWFDVPRHTLSALVGVAVSQGRDNADAIRMVRPGVDVAAEYRAREAAGRGEALEEDDLYHDVRPALSALRNLGVRVAVAGNQTSRAGELLRALDLPVDAVAVSGDWRVAKPSEEFFQRVITLGKARPDEIVYVGDHPANDVFPAHHIGLRTAHLRRGPWGHLWADDPAVCEAADWSINSLSELVDVVTEANS
;
A
#
# COMPACT_ATOMS: atom_id res chain seq x y z
N MET A 1 -0.45 -21.11 12.11
CA MET A 1 -1.43 -20.19 12.71
C MET A 1 -0.92 -18.78 12.57
N ILE A 2 -1.66 -17.96 11.83
CA ILE A 2 -1.48 -16.53 11.70
C ILE A 2 -2.00 -15.82 12.95
N ARG A 3 -1.17 -14.94 13.52
CA ARG A 3 -1.50 -14.14 14.70
C ARG A 3 -1.68 -12.66 14.40
N SER A 4 -1.10 -12.19 13.29
CA SER A 4 -1.23 -10.80 12.85
C SER A 4 -1.27 -10.68 11.35
N VAL A 5 -2.02 -9.68 10.87
CA VAL A 5 -2.02 -9.22 9.48
C VAL A 5 -1.59 -7.76 9.47
N VAL A 6 -0.63 -7.42 8.62
CA VAL A 6 -0.17 -6.04 8.41
C VAL A 6 -0.39 -5.69 6.94
N LEU A 7 -1.18 -4.64 6.69
CA LEU A 7 -1.54 -4.21 5.34
C LEU A 7 -0.74 -2.97 4.94
N ASP A 8 -0.30 -2.93 3.70
CA ASP A 8 0.10 -1.68 3.05
C ASP A 8 -1.10 -0.72 2.89
N ILE A 9 -0.85 0.51 2.43
CA ILE A 9 -1.81 1.59 2.29
C ILE A 9 -2.20 1.80 0.82
N GLY A 10 -1.27 2.24 -0.02
CA GLY A 10 -1.53 2.60 -1.42
C GLY A 10 -1.85 1.37 -2.25
N GLU A 11 -2.90 1.41 -3.06
CA GLU A 11 -3.37 0.28 -3.88
C GLU A 11 -3.58 -1.03 -3.08
N THR A 12 -3.71 -0.92 -1.76
CA THR A 12 -4.04 -2.01 -0.83
C THR A 12 -5.29 -1.64 -0.04
N LEU A 13 -5.27 -0.51 0.66
CA LEU A 13 -6.44 0.07 1.30
C LEU A 13 -7.05 1.17 0.44
N THR A 14 -6.21 2.04 -0.12
CA THR A 14 -6.64 3.22 -0.87
C THR A 14 -6.49 3.02 -2.37
N CYS A 15 -7.44 3.52 -3.16
CA CYS A 15 -7.36 3.63 -4.60
C CYS A 15 -6.70 4.96 -4.98
N ASP A 16 -5.62 4.93 -5.75
CA ASP A 16 -4.86 6.13 -6.09
C ASP A 16 -5.52 6.96 -7.21
N ASP A 17 -6.68 6.54 -7.74
CA ASP A 17 -7.39 7.22 -8.82
C ASP A 17 -7.58 8.71 -8.56
N ARG A 18 -8.07 9.07 -7.37
CA ARG A 18 -8.28 10.48 -7.01
C ARG A 18 -6.95 11.23 -6.83
N TYR A 19 -5.95 10.57 -6.28
CA TYR A 19 -4.62 11.13 -6.10
C TYR A 19 -3.97 11.48 -7.46
N TRP A 20 -3.99 10.56 -8.42
CA TRP A 20 -3.48 10.80 -9.77
C TRP A 20 -4.36 11.78 -10.55
N ALA A 21 -5.68 11.73 -10.40
CA ALA A 21 -6.58 12.72 -10.99
C ALA A 21 -6.24 14.15 -10.53
N ALA A 22 -5.97 14.34 -9.23
CA ALA A 22 -5.60 15.64 -8.68
C ALA A 22 -4.25 16.15 -9.22
N TRP A 23 -3.30 15.26 -9.49
CA TRP A 23 -2.05 15.61 -10.17
C TRP A 23 -2.27 16.02 -11.63
N ALA A 24 -3.14 15.30 -12.34
CA ALA A 24 -3.46 15.61 -13.72
C ALA A 24 -4.13 16.98 -13.83
N ASP A 25 -5.11 17.24 -12.97
CA ASP A 25 -5.81 18.53 -12.87
C ASP A 25 -4.84 19.66 -12.48
N TRP A 26 -3.86 19.41 -11.61
CA TRP A 26 -2.84 20.40 -11.23
C TRP A 26 -1.95 20.83 -12.40
N PHE A 27 -1.56 19.89 -13.26
CA PHE A 27 -0.73 20.15 -14.43
C PHE A 27 -1.51 20.50 -15.70
N ASP A 28 -2.85 20.55 -15.62
CA ASP A 28 -3.75 20.77 -16.75
C ASP A 28 -3.53 19.76 -17.88
N VAL A 29 -3.49 18.46 -17.52
CA VAL A 29 -3.39 17.35 -18.47
C VAL A 29 -4.55 16.37 -18.29
N PRO A 30 -4.95 15.63 -19.35
CA PRO A 30 -6.03 14.65 -19.21
C PRO A 30 -5.68 13.58 -18.18
N ARG A 31 -6.63 13.27 -17.28
CA ARG A 31 -6.46 12.24 -16.24
C ARG A 31 -6.03 10.89 -16.80
N HIS A 32 -6.67 10.45 -17.89
CA HIS A 32 -6.29 9.22 -18.58
C HIS A 32 -4.83 9.23 -19.05
N THR A 33 -4.33 10.36 -19.55
CA THR A 33 -2.94 10.50 -19.98
C THR A 33 -1.98 10.32 -18.81
N LEU A 34 -2.23 10.97 -17.66
CA LEU A 34 -1.37 10.81 -16.50
C LEU A 34 -1.41 9.37 -15.96
N SER A 35 -2.59 8.76 -15.83
CA SER A 35 -2.73 7.36 -15.40
C SER A 35 -1.99 6.39 -16.34
N ALA A 36 -2.04 6.62 -17.65
CA ALA A 36 -1.29 5.81 -18.60
C ALA A 36 0.23 5.95 -18.41
N LEU A 37 0.72 7.17 -18.13
CA LEU A 37 2.14 7.41 -17.85
C LEU A 37 2.60 6.78 -16.52
N VAL A 38 1.71 6.69 -15.52
CA VAL A 38 1.97 5.90 -14.30
C VAL A 38 2.21 4.44 -14.67
N GLY A 39 1.35 3.84 -15.50
CA GLY A 39 1.56 2.48 -16.00
C GLY A 39 2.88 2.31 -16.79
N VAL A 40 3.27 3.31 -17.58
CA VAL A 40 4.58 3.32 -18.27
C VAL A 40 5.74 3.33 -17.28
N ALA A 41 5.71 4.20 -16.25
CA ALA A 41 6.75 4.22 -15.23
C ALA A 41 6.85 2.87 -14.50
N VAL A 42 5.70 2.32 -14.10
CA VAL A 42 5.55 1.03 -13.42
C VAL A 42 6.16 -0.12 -14.24
N SER A 43 5.80 -0.23 -15.52
CA SER A 43 6.33 -1.27 -16.43
C SER A 43 7.84 -1.16 -16.71
N GLN A 44 8.43 0.01 -16.47
CA GLN A 44 9.88 0.24 -16.55
C GLN A 44 10.59 -0.01 -15.21
N GLY A 45 9.88 -0.45 -14.17
CA GLY A 45 10.42 -0.61 -12.82
C GLY A 45 10.82 0.71 -12.16
N ARG A 46 10.24 1.84 -12.61
CA ARG A 46 10.50 3.17 -12.08
C ARG A 46 9.46 3.52 -11.01
N ASP A 47 9.79 4.48 -10.17
CA ASP A 47 8.85 5.06 -9.21
C ASP A 47 7.65 5.69 -9.95
N ASN A 48 6.44 5.49 -9.44
CA ASN A 48 5.22 5.99 -10.09
C ASN A 48 5.19 7.53 -10.22
N ALA A 49 5.85 8.27 -9.32
CA ALA A 49 5.96 9.72 -9.41
C ALA A 49 6.80 10.19 -10.60
N ASP A 50 7.54 9.30 -11.27
CA ASP A 50 8.20 9.63 -12.53
C ASP A 50 7.21 9.97 -13.65
N ALA A 51 5.95 9.54 -13.57
CA ALA A 51 4.90 9.96 -14.48
C ALA A 51 4.75 11.50 -14.51
N ILE A 52 4.93 12.17 -13.37
CA ILE A 52 4.91 13.63 -13.27
C ILE A 52 6.06 14.24 -14.09
N ARG A 53 7.25 13.63 -14.05
CA ARG A 53 8.41 14.08 -14.83
C ARG A 53 8.26 13.78 -16.32
N MET A 54 7.49 12.75 -16.69
CA MET A 54 7.13 12.48 -18.09
C MET A 54 6.18 13.56 -18.63
N VAL A 55 5.21 14.00 -17.82
CA VAL A 55 4.31 15.11 -18.17
C VAL A 55 5.06 16.44 -18.27
N ARG A 56 5.91 16.74 -17.28
CA ARG A 56 6.69 17.98 -17.23
C ARG A 56 8.17 17.68 -16.98
N PRO A 57 8.98 17.51 -18.05
CA PRO A 57 10.41 17.25 -17.92
C PRO A 57 11.14 18.30 -17.07
N GLY A 58 11.98 17.85 -16.15
CA GLY A 58 12.78 18.72 -15.27
C GLY A 58 12.02 19.33 -14.08
N VAL A 59 10.75 18.98 -13.87
CA VAL A 59 9.97 19.47 -12.74
C VAL A 59 10.55 18.99 -11.39
N ASP A 60 10.63 19.91 -10.43
CA ASP A 60 10.87 19.58 -9.03
C ASP A 60 9.56 19.13 -8.39
N VAL A 61 9.33 17.82 -8.37
CA VAL A 61 8.12 17.20 -7.80
C VAL A 61 7.90 17.64 -6.34
N ALA A 62 8.97 17.78 -5.55
CA ALA A 62 8.84 18.21 -4.15
C ALA A 62 8.42 19.68 -4.04
N ALA A 63 8.88 20.54 -4.95
CA ALA A 63 8.38 21.92 -5.04
C ALA A 63 6.90 21.97 -5.43
N GLU A 64 6.46 21.13 -6.36
CA GLU A 64 5.06 21.05 -6.77
C GLU A 64 4.16 20.55 -5.66
N TYR A 65 4.60 19.57 -4.85
CA TYR A 65 3.91 19.19 -3.61
C TYR A 65 3.71 20.38 -2.69
N ARG A 66 4.77 21.16 -2.41
CA ARG A 66 4.66 22.37 -1.56
C ARG A 66 3.71 23.41 -2.15
N ALA A 67 3.72 23.58 -3.47
CA ALA A 67 2.82 24.52 -4.14
C ALA A 67 1.36 24.08 -4.06
N ARG A 68 1.09 22.78 -4.21
CA ARG A 68 -0.24 22.19 -4.02
C ARG A 68 -0.74 22.36 -2.59
N GLU A 69 0.08 22.07 -1.59
CA GLU A 69 -0.22 22.28 -0.17
C GLU A 69 -0.56 23.75 0.11
N ALA A 70 0.28 24.69 -0.35
CA ALA A 70 0.05 26.13 -0.16
C ALA A 70 -1.24 26.63 -0.85
N ALA A 71 -1.70 25.93 -1.89
CA ALA A 71 -2.95 26.21 -2.60
C ALA A 71 -4.17 25.49 -1.99
N GLY A 72 -4.02 24.79 -0.86
CA GLY A 72 -5.10 24.00 -0.24
C GLY A 72 -5.48 22.74 -1.04
N ARG A 73 -4.60 22.27 -1.93
CA ARG A 73 -4.75 21.06 -2.76
C ARG A 73 -3.73 19.98 -2.38
N GLY A 74 -3.40 19.96 -1.09
CA GLY A 74 -2.49 19.03 -0.47
C GLY A 74 -3.02 17.61 -0.35
N GLU A 75 -2.41 16.83 0.54
CA GLU A 75 -2.87 15.48 0.88
C GLU A 75 -4.30 15.52 1.45
N ALA A 76 -5.17 14.72 0.83
CA ALA A 76 -6.53 14.48 1.26
C ALA A 76 -6.79 12.97 1.20
N LEU A 77 -7.51 12.46 2.18
CA LEU A 77 -7.94 11.08 2.24
C LEU A 77 -9.33 11.04 2.85
N GLU A 78 -10.26 10.39 2.15
CA GLU A 78 -11.66 10.27 2.52
C GLU A 78 -12.12 8.81 2.40
N GLU A 79 -13.31 8.51 2.88
CA GLU A 79 -13.91 7.17 2.83
C GLU A 79 -13.97 6.63 1.39
N ASP A 80 -14.31 7.51 0.42
CA ASP A 80 -14.45 7.14 -0.99
C ASP A 80 -13.11 6.80 -1.68
N ASP A 81 -11.97 7.08 -1.03
CA ASP A 81 -10.68 6.62 -1.51
C ASP A 81 -10.40 5.17 -1.11
N LEU A 82 -11.15 4.60 -0.17
CA LEU A 82 -10.96 3.21 0.23
C LEU A 82 -11.57 2.27 -0.80
N TYR A 83 -10.93 1.13 -1.01
CA TYR A 83 -11.61 0.03 -1.68
C TYR A 83 -12.82 -0.46 -0.85
N HIS A 84 -13.91 -0.78 -1.53
CA HIS A 84 -15.19 -1.14 -0.90
C HIS A 84 -15.10 -2.35 0.05
N ASP A 85 -14.10 -3.22 -0.12
CA ASP A 85 -13.90 -4.42 0.68
C ASP A 85 -13.04 -4.19 1.93
N VAL A 86 -12.45 -3.01 2.11
CA VAL A 86 -11.51 -2.70 3.21
C VAL A 86 -12.16 -2.85 4.57
N ARG A 87 -13.19 -2.06 4.88
CA ARG A 87 -13.80 -2.09 6.22
C ARG A 87 -14.42 -3.45 6.56
N PRO A 88 -15.17 -4.11 5.64
CA PRO A 88 -15.66 -5.47 5.89
C PRO A 88 -14.55 -6.46 6.20
N ALA A 89 -13.48 -6.48 5.39
CA ALA A 89 -12.38 -7.43 5.56
C ALA A 89 -11.60 -7.20 6.86
N LEU A 90 -11.24 -5.94 7.16
CA LEU A 90 -10.54 -5.60 8.41
C LEU A 90 -11.37 -5.97 9.65
N SER A 91 -12.68 -5.75 9.62
CA SER A 91 -13.59 -6.16 10.70
C SER A 91 -13.65 -7.69 10.84
N ALA A 92 -13.72 -8.41 9.72
CA ALA A 92 -13.74 -9.87 9.72
C ALA A 92 -12.43 -10.47 10.27
N LEU A 93 -11.28 -9.93 9.85
CA LEU A 93 -9.98 -10.32 10.40
C LEU A 93 -9.92 -10.13 11.92
N ARG A 94 -10.39 -8.99 12.43
CA ARG A 94 -10.45 -8.78 13.89
C ARG A 94 -11.38 -9.76 14.59
N ASN A 95 -12.51 -10.13 13.97
CA ASN A 95 -13.43 -11.12 14.52
C ASN A 95 -12.82 -12.54 14.55
N LEU A 96 -11.84 -12.84 13.69
CA LEU A 96 -11.04 -14.06 13.76
C LEU A 96 -10.01 -14.04 14.90
N GLY A 97 -9.92 -12.94 15.67
CA GLY A 97 -9.01 -12.81 16.80
C GLY A 97 -7.56 -12.57 16.41
N VAL A 98 -7.27 -12.26 15.14
CA VAL A 98 -5.93 -11.84 14.71
C VAL A 98 -5.75 -10.34 14.93
N ARG A 99 -4.51 -9.94 15.22
CA ARG A 99 -4.14 -8.53 15.25
C ARG A 99 -4.15 -7.97 13.83
N VAL A 100 -4.74 -6.80 13.63
CA VAL A 100 -4.77 -6.11 12.34
C VAL A 100 -4.02 -4.80 12.45
N ALA A 101 -3.02 -4.57 11.62
CA ALA A 101 -2.27 -3.32 11.61
C ALA A 101 -2.07 -2.82 10.18
N VAL A 102 -1.75 -1.53 10.06
CA VAL A 102 -1.43 -0.89 8.78
C VAL A 102 -0.04 -0.29 8.86
N ALA A 103 0.79 -0.56 7.85
CA ALA A 103 2.14 -0.03 7.75
C ALA A 103 2.52 0.21 6.28
N GLY A 104 2.75 1.45 5.88
CA GLY A 104 3.03 1.81 4.49
C GLY A 104 4.01 2.97 4.30
N ASN A 105 4.49 3.13 3.06
CA ASN A 105 5.26 4.30 2.67
C ASN A 105 4.31 5.49 2.48
N GLN A 106 4.23 6.36 3.48
CA GLN A 106 3.36 7.53 3.47
C GLN A 106 3.97 8.64 4.33
N THR A 107 3.57 9.89 4.07
CA THR A 107 3.97 11.02 4.91
C THR A 107 3.31 10.92 6.31
N SER A 108 3.83 11.64 7.29
CA SER A 108 3.18 11.76 8.60
C SER A 108 1.76 12.32 8.50
N ARG A 109 1.53 13.24 7.55
CA ARG A 109 0.23 13.87 7.33
C ARG A 109 -0.79 12.88 6.73
N ALA A 110 -0.41 12.08 5.75
CA ALA A 110 -1.22 10.96 5.28
C ALA A 110 -1.52 9.97 6.42
N GLY A 111 -0.55 9.72 7.31
CA GLY A 111 -0.76 8.92 8.52
C GLY A 111 -1.79 9.50 9.50
N GLU A 112 -1.84 10.83 9.67
CA GLU A 112 -2.88 11.50 10.45
C GLU A 112 -4.27 11.31 9.83
N LEU A 113 -4.38 11.50 8.51
CA LEU A 113 -5.64 11.35 7.78
C LEU A 113 -6.15 9.91 7.83
N LEU A 114 -5.27 8.93 7.65
CA LEU A 114 -5.61 7.51 7.72
C LEU A 114 -6.10 7.10 9.12
N ARG A 115 -5.51 7.65 10.19
CA ARG A 115 -6.00 7.46 11.57
C ARG A 115 -7.35 8.12 11.78
N ALA A 116 -7.60 9.27 11.17
CA ALA A 116 -8.87 9.99 11.28
C ALA A 116 -10.05 9.25 10.62
N LEU A 117 -9.79 8.31 9.69
CA LEU A 117 -10.81 7.43 9.13
C LEU A 117 -11.34 6.41 10.14
N ASP A 118 -10.69 6.20 11.29
CA ASP A 118 -11.13 5.23 12.31
C ASP A 118 -11.41 3.84 11.72
N LEU A 119 -10.43 3.33 10.95
CA LEU A 119 -10.48 1.98 10.40
C LEU A 119 -10.45 0.95 11.54
N PRO A 120 -11.11 -0.22 11.38
CA PRO A 120 -11.13 -1.26 12.40
C PRO A 120 -9.79 -2.00 12.41
N VAL A 121 -8.75 -1.35 12.92
CA VAL A 121 -7.37 -1.84 13.03
C VAL A 121 -6.82 -1.53 14.42
N ASP A 122 -5.85 -2.32 14.87
CA ASP A 122 -5.23 -2.16 16.19
C ASP A 122 -4.05 -1.19 16.19
N ALA A 123 -3.50 -0.85 15.02
CA ALA A 123 -2.45 0.17 14.87
C ALA A 123 -2.31 0.66 13.42
N VAL A 124 -1.88 1.91 13.28
CA VAL A 124 -1.49 2.52 12.01
C VAL A 124 -0.11 3.16 12.15
N ALA A 125 0.80 2.80 11.27
CA ALA A 125 2.14 3.36 11.16
C ALA A 125 2.47 3.74 9.72
N VAL A 126 3.28 4.78 9.54
CA VAL A 126 3.71 5.25 8.23
C VAL A 126 5.21 5.54 8.24
N SER A 127 5.86 5.40 7.08
CA SER A 127 7.30 5.63 6.94
C SER A 127 7.73 7.04 7.35
N GLY A 128 6.87 8.06 7.16
CA GLY A 128 7.13 9.43 7.59
C GLY A 128 7.34 9.56 9.11
N ASP A 129 6.51 8.88 9.90
CA ASP A 129 6.62 8.85 11.36
C ASP A 129 7.88 8.07 11.79
N TRP A 130 8.16 6.98 11.08
CA TRP A 130 9.31 6.12 11.36
C TRP A 130 10.64 6.68 10.85
N ARG A 131 10.62 7.60 9.88
CA ARG A 131 11.80 8.07 9.13
C ARG A 131 12.57 6.94 8.44
N VAL A 132 11.87 5.85 8.15
CA VAL A 132 12.39 4.63 7.52
C VAL A 132 11.31 4.14 6.58
N ALA A 133 11.67 3.85 5.34
CA ALA A 133 10.74 3.49 4.26
C ALA A 133 11.06 2.10 3.71
N LYS A 134 10.06 1.45 3.13
CA LYS A 134 10.26 0.28 2.27
C LYS A 134 11.16 0.66 1.08
N PRO A 135 11.97 -0.26 0.56
CA PRO A 135 12.05 -1.69 0.93
C PRO A 135 13.09 -1.99 2.02
N SER A 136 13.46 -1.02 2.87
CA SER A 136 14.52 -1.25 3.86
C SER A 136 14.15 -2.35 4.86
N GLU A 137 15.14 -3.16 5.23
CA GLU A 137 14.98 -4.21 6.24
C GLU A 137 14.49 -3.64 7.58
N GLU A 138 14.99 -2.46 7.97
CA GLU A 138 14.57 -1.78 9.20
C GLU A 138 13.07 -1.46 9.22
N PHE A 139 12.47 -1.14 8.07
CA PHE A 139 11.01 -0.96 7.98
C PHE A 139 10.28 -2.24 8.39
N PHE A 140 10.70 -3.39 7.87
CA PHE A 140 10.05 -4.67 8.15
C PHE A 140 10.35 -5.20 9.56
N GLN A 141 11.50 -4.86 10.15
CA GLN A 141 11.76 -5.11 11.56
C GLN A 141 10.76 -4.33 12.46
N ARG A 142 10.41 -3.11 12.07
CA ARG A 142 9.38 -2.32 12.77
C ARG A 142 7.97 -2.88 12.53
N VAL A 143 7.69 -3.42 11.34
CA VAL A 143 6.45 -4.17 11.05
C VAL A 143 6.32 -5.39 11.97
N ILE A 144 7.37 -6.18 12.17
CA ILE A 144 7.36 -7.33 13.10
C ILE A 144 7.01 -6.85 14.52
N THR A 145 7.64 -5.75 14.96
CA THR A 145 7.36 -5.14 16.27
C THR A 145 5.90 -4.67 16.38
N LEU A 146 5.36 -4.07 15.32
CA LEU A 146 3.97 -3.60 15.22
C LEU A 146 2.97 -4.77 15.26
N GLY A 147 3.29 -5.87 14.60
CA GLY A 147 2.49 -7.09 14.50
C GLY A 147 2.50 -7.96 15.76
N LYS A 148 3.45 -7.75 16.69
CA LYS A 148 3.50 -8.40 18.01
C LYS A 148 3.40 -9.94 17.95
N ALA A 149 3.97 -10.55 16.93
CA ALA A 149 4.02 -11.99 16.73
C ALA A 149 5.37 -12.38 16.10
N ARG A 150 5.65 -13.68 15.97
CA ARG A 150 6.86 -14.11 15.26
C ARG A 150 6.72 -13.82 13.75
N PRO A 151 7.82 -13.60 13.01
CA PRO A 151 7.76 -13.33 11.58
C PRO A 151 6.90 -14.35 10.80
N ASP A 152 7.07 -15.64 11.10
CA ASP A 152 6.33 -16.75 10.47
C ASP A 152 4.83 -16.79 10.79
N GLU A 153 4.37 -15.97 11.73
CA GLU A 153 2.98 -15.83 12.18
C GLU A 153 2.35 -14.49 11.75
N ILE A 154 3.08 -13.65 11.01
CA ILE A 154 2.63 -12.35 10.52
C ILE A 154 2.49 -12.43 9.00
N VAL A 155 1.30 -12.10 8.48
CA VAL A 155 1.09 -11.90 7.03
C VAL A 155 1.25 -10.43 6.71
N TYR A 156 2.16 -10.11 5.80
CA TYR A 156 2.29 -8.80 5.21
C TYR A 156 1.59 -8.76 3.84
N VAL A 157 0.71 -7.79 3.62
CA VAL A 157 -0.17 -7.71 2.45
C VAL A 157 0.12 -6.43 1.67
N GLY A 158 0.38 -6.56 0.37
CA GLY A 158 0.63 -5.42 -0.52
C GLY A 158 0.59 -5.81 -1.99
N ASP A 159 0.51 -4.81 -2.86
CA ASP A 159 0.43 -4.98 -4.32
C ASP A 159 1.79 -4.89 -5.03
N HIS A 160 2.80 -4.27 -4.38
CA HIS A 160 4.07 -3.96 -5.00
C HIS A 160 5.16 -4.99 -4.67
N PRO A 161 5.67 -5.79 -5.62
CA PRO A 161 6.63 -6.85 -5.29
C PRO A 161 7.94 -6.37 -4.66
N ALA A 162 8.58 -5.36 -5.26
CA ALA A 162 9.85 -4.84 -4.75
C ALA A 162 9.75 -4.09 -3.41
N ASN A 163 8.61 -3.45 -3.12
CA ASN A 163 8.41 -2.69 -1.89
C ASN A 163 7.76 -3.50 -0.78
N ASP A 164 6.91 -4.48 -1.11
CA ASP A 164 6.08 -5.23 -0.16
C ASP A 164 6.46 -6.71 -0.10
N VAL A 165 6.27 -7.45 -1.19
CA VAL A 165 6.33 -8.93 -1.18
C VAL A 165 7.75 -9.42 -0.93
N PHE A 166 8.70 -9.04 -1.78
CA PHE A 166 10.08 -9.52 -1.65
C PHE A 166 10.71 -9.13 -0.32
N PRO A 167 10.76 -7.85 0.10
CA PRO A 167 11.45 -7.51 1.34
C PRO A 167 10.76 -8.09 2.59
N ALA A 168 9.43 -8.25 2.61
CA ALA A 168 8.75 -8.96 3.68
C ALA A 168 9.14 -10.44 3.74
N HIS A 169 9.14 -11.13 2.59
CA HIS A 169 9.55 -12.53 2.48
C HIS A 169 11.00 -12.73 2.96
N HIS A 170 11.93 -11.86 2.57
CA HIS A 170 13.35 -11.97 2.92
C HIS A 170 13.63 -11.93 4.43
N ILE A 171 12.78 -11.26 5.22
CA ILE A 171 12.91 -11.23 6.69
C ILE A 171 12.06 -12.30 7.40
N GLY A 172 11.46 -13.22 6.62
CA GLY A 172 10.70 -14.36 7.13
C GLY A 172 9.25 -14.05 7.49
N LEU A 173 8.69 -12.92 7.04
CA LEU A 173 7.25 -12.71 7.09
C LEU A 173 6.54 -13.64 6.11
N ARG A 174 5.31 -14.03 6.45
CA ARG A 174 4.38 -14.55 5.43
C ARG A 174 3.90 -13.41 4.56
N THR A 175 3.57 -13.68 3.30
CA THR A 175 3.20 -12.63 2.34
C THR A 175 1.97 -12.98 1.53
N ALA A 176 1.09 -11.99 1.34
CA ALA A 176 0.00 -12.08 0.39
C ALA A 176 0.15 -10.97 -0.66
N HIS A 177 0.39 -11.36 -1.91
CA HIS A 177 0.41 -10.43 -3.03
C HIS A 177 -1.04 -10.14 -3.45
N LEU A 178 -1.41 -8.86 -3.41
CA LEU A 178 -2.74 -8.41 -3.77
C LEU A 178 -2.77 -7.91 -5.22
N ARG A 179 -3.61 -8.53 -6.04
CA ARG A 179 -3.87 -8.12 -7.42
C ARG A 179 -4.79 -6.88 -7.44
N ARG A 180 -4.20 -5.73 -7.15
CA ARG A 180 -4.86 -4.42 -7.09
C ARG A 180 -3.92 -3.35 -7.62
N GLY A 181 -4.48 -2.29 -8.20
CA GLY A 181 -3.68 -1.21 -8.79
C GLY A 181 -2.78 -1.63 -9.96
N PRO A 182 -1.99 -0.69 -10.49
CA PRO A 182 -1.11 -0.96 -11.62
C PRO A 182 -0.01 -1.98 -11.30
N TRP A 183 0.54 -1.98 -10.07
CA TRP A 183 1.61 -2.92 -9.70
C TRP A 183 1.08 -4.32 -9.49
N GLY A 184 0.01 -4.47 -8.69
CA GLY A 184 -0.59 -5.78 -8.43
C GLY A 184 -1.07 -6.46 -9.70
N HIS A 185 -1.61 -5.71 -10.67
CA HIS A 185 -1.98 -6.26 -11.97
C HIS A 185 -0.80 -6.57 -12.90
N LEU A 186 0.24 -5.73 -12.94
CA LEU A 186 1.40 -5.94 -13.80
C LEU A 186 2.15 -7.22 -13.42
N TRP A 187 2.28 -7.48 -12.12
CA TRP A 187 3.14 -8.54 -11.59
C TRP A 187 2.37 -9.80 -11.14
N ALA A 188 1.04 -9.83 -11.32
CA ALA A 188 0.17 -10.89 -10.79
C ALA A 188 0.61 -12.32 -11.16
N ASP A 189 1.11 -12.49 -12.40
CA ASP A 189 1.48 -13.79 -12.97
C ASP A 189 3.01 -13.92 -13.16
N ASP A 190 3.80 -13.01 -12.56
CA ASP A 190 5.26 -13.07 -12.61
C ASP A 190 5.77 -14.26 -11.78
N PRO A 191 6.61 -15.16 -12.34
CA PRO A 191 7.05 -16.36 -11.64
C PRO A 191 7.79 -16.08 -10.33
N ALA A 192 8.59 -15.02 -10.25
CA ALA A 192 9.35 -14.69 -9.04
C ALA A 192 8.41 -14.18 -7.93
N VAL A 193 7.37 -13.44 -8.30
CA VAL A 193 6.34 -12.99 -7.35
C VAL A 193 5.51 -14.17 -6.85
N CYS A 194 5.08 -15.06 -7.74
CA CYS A 194 4.36 -16.27 -7.36
C CYS A 194 5.19 -17.21 -6.48
N GLU A 195 6.51 -17.26 -6.65
CA GLU A 195 7.40 -18.05 -5.81
C GLU A 195 7.61 -17.43 -4.42
N ALA A 196 7.70 -16.09 -4.35
CA ALA A 196 7.94 -15.39 -3.08
C ALA A 196 6.67 -15.22 -2.23
N ALA A 197 5.51 -15.05 -2.86
CA ALA A 197 4.24 -14.86 -2.18
C ALA A 197 3.70 -16.19 -1.63
N ASP A 198 3.33 -16.24 -0.35
CA ASP A 198 2.64 -17.42 0.19
C ASP A 198 1.22 -17.53 -0.40
N TRP A 199 0.59 -16.39 -0.72
CA TRP A 199 -0.73 -16.31 -1.35
C TRP A 199 -0.78 -15.20 -2.41
N SER A 200 -1.47 -15.46 -3.51
CA SER A 200 -1.90 -14.43 -4.48
C SER A 200 -3.41 -14.27 -4.35
N ILE A 201 -3.87 -13.07 -4.00
CA ILE A 201 -5.28 -12.76 -3.71
C ILE A 201 -5.78 -11.63 -4.59
N ASN A 202 -7.08 -11.61 -4.92
CA ASN A 202 -7.70 -10.56 -5.72
C ASN A 202 -8.50 -9.55 -4.89
N SER A 203 -8.72 -9.84 -3.60
CA SER A 203 -9.48 -9.00 -2.69
C SER A 203 -9.04 -9.21 -1.24
N LEU A 204 -9.36 -8.24 -0.37
CA LEU A 204 -9.16 -8.41 1.06
C LEU A 204 -10.18 -9.39 1.68
N SER A 205 -11.27 -9.71 0.97
CA SER A 205 -12.16 -10.80 1.35
C SER A 205 -11.46 -12.16 1.24
N GLU A 206 -10.70 -12.40 0.17
CA GLU A 206 -9.91 -13.64 0.01
C GLU A 206 -8.81 -13.75 1.09
N LEU A 207 -8.29 -12.63 1.58
CA LEU A 207 -7.37 -12.62 2.73
C LEU A 207 -8.03 -13.14 4.01
N VAL A 208 -9.32 -12.87 4.23
CA VAL A 208 -10.08 -13.41 5.37
C VAL A 208 -10.17 -14.93 5.26
N ASP A 209 -10.42 -15.45 4.05
CA ASP A 209 -10.48 -16.90 3.80
C ASP A 209 -9.12 -17.56 4.06
N VAL A 210 -8.03 -16.95 3.57
CA VAL A 210 -6.65 -17.40 3.81
C VAL A 210 -6.36 -17.50 5.31
N VAL A 211 -6.68 -16.47 6.09
CA VAL A 211 -6.43 -16.47 7.54
C VAL A 211 -7.30 -17.50 8.26
N THR A 212 -8.54 -17.69 7.81
CA THR A 212 -9.45 -18.70 8.36
C THR A 212 -8.91 -20.11 8.15
N GLU A 213 -8.48 -20.43 6.93
CA GLU A 213 -7.91 -21.73 6.58
C GLU A 213 -6.60 -22.00 7.34
N ALA A 214 -5.69 -21.02 7.39
CA ALA A 214 -4.40 -21.16 8.08
C ALA A 214 -4.50 -21.27 9.62
N ASN A 215 -5.66 -20.97 10.19
CA ASN A 215 -5.95 -21.02 11.63
C ASN A 215 -6.94 -22.12 12.04
N SER A 216 -7.50 -22.85 11.07
CA SER A 216 -8.31 -24.05 11.30
C SER A 216 -7.43 -25.23 11.74
#